data_AF-A0AA88YJJ1-F1
#
_entry.id   AF-A0AA88YJJ1-F1
#
_cell.length_a   1.000
_cell.length_b   1.000
_cell.length_c   1.000
_cell.angle_alpha   90.00
_cell.angle_beta   90.00
_cell.angle_gamma   90.00
#
_symmetry.space_group_name_H-M   'P 1'
#
loop_
_entity.id
_entity.type
_entity.pdbx_description
1 polymer ?
#
loop_
_entity_poly.entity_id
_entity_poly.type
_entity_poly.pdbx_seq_one_letter_code
_entity_poly.pdbx_strand_id
1 'polypeptide(L)'
;MMFQAKRPEDFCKLSNPFYLAVVTNTYRPSLKEKWFLRGPMGKNRIEALMKVMAKSASLDTTKRITNTSVRKTLVQKMTENNVPDTLQVYVTGHKNTASLNNYRTISNNQKYAISNILSKPVPATAFMTREIELDNITLKQER
;
A
#
# COMPACT_ATOMS: atom_id res chain seq x y z
N MET A 1 -19.20 -11.48 5.40
CA MET A 1 -19.27 -10.18 4.68
C MET A 1 -20.53 -10.14 3.81
N MET A 2 -21.27 -9.02 3.82
CA MET A 2 -22.61 -8.83 3.22
C MET A 2 -22.77 -9.28 1.74
N PHE A 3 -21.68 -9.30 0.96
CA PHE A 3 -21.72 -9.64 -0.48
C PHE A 3 -21.30 -11.08 -0.80
N GLN A 4 -20.64 -11.79 0.12
CA GLN A 4 -20.24 -13.18 -0.10
C GLN A 4 -21.44 -14.12 -0.11
N ALA A 5 -22.43 -13.87 0.76
CA ALA A 5 -23.69 -14.62 0.82
C ALA A 5 -24.59 -14.41 -0.41
N LYS A 6 -24.27 -13.43 -1.25
CA LYS A 6 -24.97 -13.15 -2.51
C LYS A 6 -24.29 -13.84 -3.70
N ARG A 7 -23.20 -14.58 -3.51
CA ARG A 7 -22.56 -15.33 -4.60
C ARG A 7 -23.45 -16.49 -5.03
N PRO A 8 -23.53 -16.80 -6.34
CA PRO A 8 -24.19 -18.00 -6.83
C PRO A 8 -23.47 -19.24 -6.31
N GLU A 9 -24.21 -20.30 -6.00
CA GLU A 9 -23.65 -21.57 -5.54
C GLU A 9 -22.59 -22.11 -6.52
N ASP A 10 -22.89 -22.09 -7.82
CA ASP A 10 -21.97 -22.50 -8.90
C ASP A 10 -20.73 -21.61 -9.05
N PHE A 11 -20.73 -20.43 -8.45
CA PHE A 11 -19.69 -19.41 -8.61
C PHE A 11 -19.12 -18.92 -7.27
N CYS A 12 -19.07 -19.82 -6.29
CA CYS A 12 -18.57 -19.53 -4.93
C CYS A 12 -17.17 -20.10 -4.61
N LYS A 13 -16.56 -20.89 -5.52
CA LYS A 13 -15.22 -21.47 -5.32
C LYS A 13 -14.13 -20.40 -5.14
N LEU A 14 -13.06 -20.75 -4.43
CA LEU A 14 -11.92 -19.87 -4.16
C LEU A 14 -11.21 -19.42 -5.46
N SER A 15 -11.18 -20.28 -6.47
CA SER A 15 -10.63 -20.01 -7.80
C SER A 15 -11.50 -19.09 -8.66
N ASN A 16 -12.77 -18.89 -8.30
CA ASN A 16 -13.68 -18.08 -9.09
C ASN A 16 -13.49 -16.60 -8.76
N PRO A 17 -13.32 -15.72 -9.77
CA PRO A 17 -13.11 -14.31 -9.55
C PRO A 17 -14.29 -13.69 -8.79
N PHE A 18 -13.99 -12.80 -7.84
CA PHE A 18 -15.01 -12.12 -7.04
C PHE A 18 -15.82 -11.08 -7.83
N TYR A 19 -15.34 -10.70 -9.02
CA TYR A 19 -15.96 -9.67 -9.84
C TYR A 19 -17.22 -10.21 -10.53
N LEU A 20 -18.39 -9.80 -10.03
CA LEU A 20 -19.67 -9.96 -10.70
C LEU A 20 -19.96 -8.69 -11.49
N ALA A 21 -20.11 -8.79 -12.80
CA ALA A 21 -20.57 -7.67 -13.63
C ALA A 21 -22.07 -7.45 -13.40
N VAL A 22 -22.55 -6.22 -13.50
CA VAL A 22 -23.99 -5.92 -13.37
C VAL A 22 -24.68 -6.24 -14.69
N VAL A 23 -25.89 -6.82 -14.66
CA VAL A 23 -26.70 -6.98 -15.87
C VAL A 23 -27.10 -5.59 -16.37
N THR A 24 -26.53 -5.17 -17.50
CA THR A 24 -26.82 -3.88 -18.13
C THR A 24 -27.88 -3.97 -19.23
N ASN A 25 -28.17 -5.18 -19.73
CA ASN A 25 -29.16 -5.42 -20.78
C ASN A 25 -30.23 -6.38 -20.27
N THR A 26 -31.37 -5.83 -19.86
CA THR A 26 -32.55 -6.54 -19.37
C THR A 26 -33.41 -7.16 -20.48
N TYR A 27 -33.06 -6.95 -21.75
CA TYR A 27 -33.81 -7.47 -22.90
C TYR A 27 -33.47 -8.94 -23.23
N ARG A 28 -32.44 -9.53 -22.61
CA ARG A 28 -32.15 -10.97 -22.73
C ARG A 28 -33.05 -11.77 -21.78
N PRO A 29 -33.97 -12.60 -22.28
CA PRO A 29 -34.91 -13.35 -21.44
C PRO A 29 -34.20 -14.26 -20.41
N SER A 30 -33.06 -14.83 -20.80
CA SER A 30 -32.22 -15.69 -19.94
C SER A 30 -31.52 -14.97 -18.78
N LEU A 31 -31.57 -13.63 -18.75
CA LEU A 31 -31.00 -12.77 -17.72
C LEU A 31 -32.06 -12.07 -16.86
N LYS A 32 -33.37 -12.23 -17.15
CA LYS A 32 -34.45 -11.55 -16.40
C LYS A 32 -34.42 -11.84 -14.90
N GLU A 33 -33.97 -13.03 -14.50
CA GLU A 33 -33.89 -13.47 -13.10
C GLU A 33 -32.50 -13.29 -12.49
N LYS A 34 -31.50 -12.89 -13.29
CA LYS A 34 -30.11 -12.73 -12.84
C LYS A 34 -29.82 -11.25 -12.62
N TRP A 35 -29.49 -10.87 -11.40
CA TRP A 35 -29.06 -9.50 -11.07
C TRP A 35 -27.57 -9.23 -11.37
N PHE A 36 -26.84 -10.23 -11.89
CA PHE A 36 -25.41 -10.17 -12.19
C PHE A 36 -25.01 -11.03 -13.41
N LEU A 37 -23.83 -10.74 -13.96
CA LEU A 37 -23.15 -11.45 -15.04
C LEU A 37 -21.86 -12.12 -14.50
N ARG A 38 -21.57 -13.32 -15.02
CA ARG A 38 -20.28 -14.01 -14.80
C ARG A 38 -19.20 -13.34 -15.66
N GLY A 39 -18.71 -12.19 -15.21
CA GLY A 39 -17.70 -11.44 -15.95
C GLY A 39 -17.09 -10.31 -15.12
N PRO A 40 -15.89 -9.85 -15.50
CA PRO A 40 -15.19 -8.81 -14.76
C PRO A 40 -15.98 -7.49 -14.77
N MET A 41 -16.03 -6.83 -13.60
CA MET A 41 -16.62 -5.50 -13.49
C MET A 41 -15.70 -4.48 -14.17
N GLY A 42 -16.28 -3.60 -15.00
CA GLY A 42 -15.52 -2.56 -15.68
C GLY A 42 -14.91 -1.53 -14.71
N LYS A 43 -13.73 -1.00 -15.06
CA LYS A 43 -12.98 0.01 -14.28
C LYS A 43 -13.87 1.16 -13.78
N ASN A 44 -14.71 1.71 -14.65
CA ASN A 44 -15.58 2.86 -14.32
C ASN A 44 -16.62 2.52 -13.24
N ARG A 45 -17.10 1.28 -13.22
CA ARG A 45 -18.07 0.82 -12.20
C ARG A 45 -17.38 0.59 -10.86
N ILE A 46 -16.18 0.01 -10.84
CA ILE A 46 -15.39 -0.13 -9.62
C ILE A 46 -15.05 1.25 -9.05
N GLU A 47 -14.66 2.21 -9.89
CA GLU A 47 -14.40 3.59 -9.44
C GLU A 47 -15.66 4.26 -8.86
N ALA A 48 -16.83 4.05 -9.47
CA ALA A 48 -18.10 4.54 -8.93
C ALA A 48 -18.45 3.88 -7.59
N LEU A 49 -18.22 2.57 -7.44
CA LEU A 49 -18.45 1.85 -6.18
C LEU A 49 -17.59 2.42 -5.05
N MET A 50 -16.32 2.74 -5.32
CA MET A 50 -15.42 3.33 -4.33
C MET A 50 -15.94 4.67 -3.80
N LYS A 51 -16.54 5.51 -4.67
CA LYS A 51 -17.16 6.78 -4.25
C LYS A 51 -18.33 6.56 -3.30
N VAL A 52 -19.18 5.57 -3.60
CA VAL A 52 -20.31 5.22 -2.74
C VAL A 52 -19.82 4.72 -1.39
N MET A 53 -18.87 3.78 -1.37
CA MET A 53 -18.30 3.25 -0.13
C MET A 53 -17.65 4.33 0.73
N ALA A 54 -16.91 5.26 0.12
CA ALA A 54 -16.31 6.39 0.84
C ALA A 54 -17.36 7.29 1.49
N LYS A 55 -18.45 7.60 0.77
CA LYS A 55 -19.57 8.39 1.32
C LYS A 55 -20.28 7.65 2.45
N SER A 56 -20.52 6.35 2.31
CA SER A 56 -21.15 5.52 3.34
C SER A 56 -20.29 5.37 4.59
N ALA A 57 -18.96 5.39 4.45
CA ALA A 57 -18.03 5.37 5.56
C ALA A 57 -17.79 6.76 6.19
N SER A 58 -18.54 7.78 5.76
CA SER A 58 -18.38 9.18 6.19
C SER A 58 -16.94 9.69 6.08
N LEU A 59 -16.19 9.21 5.08
CA LEU A 59 -14.84 9.71 4.81
C LEU A 59 -14.94 11.11 4.21
N ASP A 60 -13.94 11.95 4.50
CA ASP A 60 -13.81 13.25 3.86
C ASP A 60 -13.61 13.09 2.35
N THR A 61 -14.68 13.31 1.60
CA THR A 61 -14.68 13.24 0.14
C THR A 61 -14.26 14.55 -0.54
N THR A 62 -13.77 15.55 0.21
CA THR A 62 -13.23 16.79 -0.36
C THR A 62 -12.13 16.50 -1.38
N LYS A 63 -11.34 15.45 -1.12
CA LYS A 63 -10.37 14.90 -2.08
C LYS A 63 -10.96 13.68 -2.77
N ARG A 64 -10.65 13.51 -4.07
CA ARG A 64 -11.11 12.37 -4.85
C ARG A 64 -10.51 11.05 -4.32
N ILE A 65 -11.34 10.26 -3.65
CA ILE A 65 -10.98 8.91 -3.19
C ILE A 65 -11.20 7.94 -4.35
N THR A 66 -10.11 7.30 -4.78
CA THR A 66 -10.09 6.32 -5.87
C THR A 66 -9.39 5.05 -5.41
N ASN A 67 -9.45 3.99 -6.22
CA ASN A 67 -8.66 2.79 -5.99
C ASN A 67 -7.15 3.08 -5.89
N THR A 68 -6.66 4.06 -6.65
CA THR A 68 -5.26 4.52 -6.54
C THR A 68 -4.99 5.14 -5.18
N SER A 69 -5.92 5.93 -4.65
CA SER A 69 -5.81 6.51 -3.29
C SER A 69 -5.74 5.41 -2.23
N VAL A 70 -6.57 4.36 -2.35
CA VAL A 70 -6.52 3.19 -1.45
C VAL A 70 -5.17 2.48 -1.54
N ARG A 71 -4.65 2.25 -2.76
CA ARG A 71 -3.34 1.62 -2.95
C ARG A 71 -2.20 2.47 -2.35
N LYS A 72 -2.27 3.80 -2.42
CA LYS A 72 -1.31 4.70 -1.72
C LYS A 72 -1.37 4.52 -0.22
N THR A 73 -2.57 4.52 0.36
CA THR A 73 -2.74 4.31 1.80
C THR A 73 -2.22 2.94 2.25
N LEU A 74 -2.42 1.89 1.45
CA LEU A 74 -1.89 0.55 1.73
C LEU A 74 -0.36 0.55 1.82
N VAL A 75 0.33 1.07 0.80
CA VAL A 75 1.80 1.15 0.77
C VAL A 75 2.32 2.01 1.92
N GLN A 76 1.67 3.15 2.18
CA GLN A 76 2.04 4.04 3.27
C GLN A 76 1.95 3.32 4.62
N LYS A 77 0.86 2.58 4.88
CA LYS A 77 0.68 1.82 6.12
C LYS A 77 1.69 0.69 6.27
N MET A 78 2.02 -0.03 5.20
CA MET A 78 3.09 -1.04 5.23
C MET A 78 4.43 -0.41 5.58
N THR A 79 4.73 0.77 5.03
CA THR A 79 5.96 1.51 5.29
C THR A 79 6.02 1.99 6.75
N GLU A 80 4.91 2.51 7.29
CA GLU A 80 4.82 2.93 8.70
C GLU A 80 4.99 1.77 9.70
N ASN A 81 4.66 0.54 9.29
CA ASN A 81 4.83 -0.67 10.10
C ASN A 81 6.16 -1.41 9.81
N ASN A 82 7.11 -0.76 9.13
CA ASN A 82 8.42 -1.32 8.81
C ASN A 82 8.38 -2.65 8.03
N VAL A 83 7.35 -2.85 7.19
CA VAL A 83 7.29 -4.03 6.32
C VAL A 83 8.39 -3.93 5.27
N PRO A 84 9.18 -5.00 5.03
CA PRO A 84 10.22 -4.98 4.00
C PRO A 84 9.71 -4.63 2.59
N ASP A 85 10.48 -3.81 1.88
CA ASP A 85 10.13 -3.31 0.54
C ASP A 85 9.85 -4.44 -0.46
N THR A 86 10.56 -5.56 -0.36
CA THR A 86 10.36 -6.75 -1.21
C THR A 86 8.95 -7.33 -1.07
N LEU A 87 8.45 -7.44 0.17
CA LEU A 87 7.10 -7.91 0.46
C LEU A 87 6.05 -6.89 0.01
N GLN A 88 6.34 -5.60 0.19
CA GLN A 88 5.44 -4.55 -0.29
C GLN A 88 5.28 -4.62 -1.81
N VAL A 89 6.38 -4.73 -2.57
CA VAL A 89 6.37 -4.89 -4.03
C VAL A 89 5.52 -6.09 -4.44
N TYR A 90 5.73 -7.24 -3.80
CA TYR A 90 5.00 -8.48 -4.08
C TYR A 90 3.49 -8.30 -3.86
N VAL A 91 3.07 -7.77 -2.71
CA VAL A 91 1.64 -7.60 -2.39
C VAL A 91 0.97 -6.56 -3.28
N THR A 92 1.69 -5.50 -3.63
CA THR A 92 1.11 -4.36 -4.35
C THR A 92 1.20 -4.49 -5.88
N GLY A 93 1.99 -5.45 -6.37
CA GLY A 93 2.17 -5.75 -7.79
C GLY A 93 3.07 -4.74 -8.50
N HIS A 94 4.03 -4.14 -7.79
CA HIS A 94 5.00 -3.24 -8.40
C HIS A 94 6.11 -4.03 -9.12
N LYS A 95 6.74 -3.42 -10.13
CA LYS A 95 7.87 -4.05 -10.86
C LYS A 95 9.17 -4.00 -10.05
N ASN A 96 9.37 -2.95 -9.27
CA ASN A 96 10.58 -2.71 -8.48
C ASN A 96 10.29 -1.87 -7.23
N THR A 97 11.24 -1.84 -6.31
CA THR A 97 11.13 -1.08 -5.05
C THR A 97 11.09 0.42 -5.26
N ALA A 98 11.82 0.94 -6.26
CA ALA A 98 11.82 2.38 -6.59
C ALA A 98 10.42 2.92 -6.92
N SER A 99 9.58 2.11 -7.57
CA SER A 99 8.21 2.50 -7.90
C SER A 99 7.29 2.70 -6.69
N LEU A 100 7.67 2.19 -5.50
CA LEU A 100 6.95 2.45 -4.25
C LEU A 100 7.05 3.91 -3.80
N ASN A 101 8.10 4.64 -4.20
CA ASN A 101 8.30 6.03 -3.76
C ASN A 101 7.14 6.95 -4.19
N ASN A 102 6.46 6.67 -5.30
CA ASN A 102 5.28 7.43 -5.75
C ASN A 102 4.04 7.26 -4.85
N TYR A 103 4.08 6.27 -3.96
CA TYR A 103 3.00 5.90 -3.05
C TYR A 103 3.34 6.21 -1.58
N ARG A 104 4.60 6.56 -1.29
CA ARG A 104 5.11 6.85 0.04
C ARG A 104 5.16 8.35 0.30
N THR A 105 4.89 8.73 1.53
CA THR A 105 5.17 10.05 2.07
C THR A 105 5.87 9.89 3.41
N ILE A 106 6.73 10.85 3.75
CA ILE A 106 7.42 10.84 5.04
C ILE A 106 6.38 11.13 6.12
N SER A 107 6.15 10.16 7.01
CA SER A 107 5.22 10.30 8.13
C SER A 107 5.78 11.26 9.18
N ASN A 108 4.91 11.84 10.02
CA ASN A 108 5.38 12.74 11.08
C ASN A 108 6.32 12.02 12.05
N ASN A 109 6.06 10.75 12.38
CA ASN A 109 6.95 9.95 13.22
C ASN A 109 8.34 9.80 12.60
N GLN A 110 8.41 9.57 11.29
CA GLN A 110 9.68 9.53 10.56
C GLN A 110 10.38 10.89 10.58
N LYS A 111 9.65 11.99 10.40
CA LYS A 111 10.22 13.35 10.52
C LYS A 111 10.78 13.61 11.93
N TYR A 112 10.05 13.23 12.98
CA TYR A 112 10.52 13.38 14.36
C TYR A 112 11.76 12.53 14.64
N ALA A 113 11.80 11.29 14.13
CA ALA A 113 12.98 10.43 14.26
C ALA A 113 14.20 11.06 13.58
N ILE A 114 14.04 11.60 12.37
CA ILE A 114 15.11 12.31 11.65
C ILE A 114 15.56 13.55 12.43
N SER A 115 14.61 14.37 12.88
CA SER A 115 14.90 15.58 13.68
C SER A 115 15.69 15.23 14.94
N ASN A 116 15.27 14.20 15.67
CA ASN A 116 15.97 13.75 16.88
C ASN A 116 17.39 13.26 16.60
N ILE A 117 17.66 12.64 15.45
CA ILE A 117 19.02 12.25 15.06
C ILE A 117 19.88 13.50 14.80
N LEU A 118 19.34 14.50 14.10
CA LEU A 118 20.06 15.72 13.75
C LEU A 118 20.32 16.65 14.95
N SER A 119 19.38 16.68 15.91
CA SER A 119 19.51 17.51 17.13
C SER A 119 20.39 16.89 18.21
N LYS A 120 20.80 15.61 18.07
CA LYS A 120 21.71 14.99 19.04
C LYS A 120 23.11 15.58 18.88
N PRO A 121 23.68 16.22 19.91
CA PRO A 121 25.08 16.62 19.87
C PRO A 121 25.94 15.37 19.71
N VAL A 122 26.81 15.36 18.70
CA VAL A 122 27.82 14.31 18.56
C VAL A 122 28.72 14.37 19.80
N PRO A 123 28.80 13.31 20.62
CA PRO A 123 29.69 13.33 21.77
C PRO A 123 31.13 13.48 21.27
N ALA A 124 31.83 14.48 21.80
CA ALA A 124 33.21 14.84 21.43
C ALA A 124 34.21 13.67 21.56
N THR A 125 33.86 12.63 22.31
CA THR A 125 34.65 11.40 22.47
C THR A 125 34.78 10.56 21.19
N ALA A 126 33.88 10.71 20.21
CA ALA A 126 33.96 9.97 18.95
C ALA A 126 35.04 10.50 17.99
N PHE A 127 35.52 11.73 18.18
CA PHE A 127 36.61 12.30 17.38
C PHE A 127 37.99 11.91 17.91
N MET A 128 38.15 11.82 19.24
CA MET A 128 39.44 11.42 19.86
C MET A 128 39.81 9.95 19.61
N THR A 129 38.84 9.03 19.55
CA THR A 129 39.16 7.60 19.33
C THR A 129 39.66 7.29 17.92
N ARG A 130 39.34 8.13 16.93
CA ARG A 130 39.76 7.91 15.53
C ARG A 130 41.21 8.31 15.26
N GLU A 131 41.71 9.34 15.95
CA GLU A 131 43.11 9.76 15.85
C GLU A 131 44.03 8.77 16.57
N ILE A 132 43.64 8.30 17.76
CA ILE A 132 44.43 7.33 18.54
C ILE A 132 44.58 5.97 17.80
N GLU A 133 43.59 5.57 17.00
CA GLU A 133 43.65 4.29 16.27
C GLU A 133 44.58 4.35 15.05
N LEU A 134 44.70 5.51 14.39
CA LEU A 134 45.62 5.72 13.26
C LEU A 134 47.09 5.83 13.71
N ASP A 135 47.34 6.48 14.85
CA ASP A 135 48.70 6.59 15.41
C ASP A 135 49.24 5.23 15.90
N ASN A 136 48.37 4.38 16.45
CA ASN A 136 48.74 3.03 16.90
C ASN A 136 48.95 2.02 15.76
N ILE A 137 48.42 2.28 14.56
CA ILE A 137 48.70 1.46 13.37
C ILE A 137 50.06 1.83 12.78
N THR A 138 50.41 3.12 12.78
CA THR A 138 51.70 3.62 12.26
C THR A 138 52.89 3.11 13.09
N LEU A 139 52.75 3.02 14.42
CA LEU A 139 53.81 2.55 15.32
C LEU A 139 54.04 1.03 15.32
N LYS A 140 53.14 0.23 14.71
CA LYS A 140 53.27 -1.24 14.65
C LYS A 140 53.98 -1.76 13.40
N GLN A 141 54.38 -0.89 12.47
CA GLN A 141 55.11 -1.27 11.26
C GLN A 141 56.64 -1.10 11.35
N GLU A 142 57.17 -0.60 12.49
CA GLU A 142 58.62 -0.35 12.68
C GLU A 142 59.28 -1.25 13.75
N ARG A 143 58.77 -2.48 13.99
CA ARG A 143 59.46 -3.47 14.84
C ARG A 143 59.52 -4.84 14.18
#